data_AF-A0A9X8YN15-F1
#
_entry.id   AF-A0A9X8YN15-F1
#
_cell.length_a   1.000
_cell.length_b   1.000
_cell.length_c   1.000
_cell.angle_alpha   90.00
_cell.angle_beta   90.00
_cell.angle_gamma   90.00
#
_symmetry.space_group_name_H-M   'P 1'
#
loop_
_entity.id
_entity.type
_entity.pdbx_description
1 polymer ?
#
loop_
_entity_poly.entity_id
_entity_poly.type
_entity_poly.pdbx_seq_one_letter_code
_entity_poly.pdbx_strand_id
1 'polypeptide(L)' 'MTLISGVLKGPYGDPRSGVTITLRAVRTSSTVLSLAKSQSVTDDSGKYSLPVEPGAYEVIIS' A
#
# COMPACT_ATOMS: atom_id res chain seq x y z
N MET A 1 2.61 15.22 -2.97
CA MET A 1 2.25 14.05 -2.14
C MET A 1 1.10 13.34 -2.84
N THR A 2 1.27 12.06 -3.16
CA THR A 2 0.29 11.25 -3.89
C THR A 2 -0.35 10.26 -2.92
N LEU A 3 -1.67 10.11 -2.95
CA LEU A 3 -2.35 9.12 -2.12
C LEU A 3 -2.58 7.86 -2.95
N ILE A 4 -1.98 6.74 -2.54
CA ILE A 4 -2.40 5.43 -3.04
C ILE A 4 -3.58 5.00 -2.18
N SER A 5 -4.74 4.86 -2.81
CA SER A 5 -5.94 4.34 -2.15
C SER A 5 -6.54 3.22 -2.98
N GLY A 6 -7.13 2.25 -2.29
CA GLY A 6 -7.74 1.10 -2.93
C GLY A 6 -8.65 0.35 -1.98
N VAL A 7 -9.33 -0.66 -2.52
CA VAL A 7 -10.16 -1.57 -1.73
C VAL A 7 -9.67 -2.98 -1.98
N LEU A 8 -9.22 -3.62 -0.91
CA LEU A 8 -8.93 -5.04 -0.91
C LEU A 8 -10.25 -5.81 -0.79
N LYS A 9 -10.66 -6.40 -1.90
CA LYS A 9 -11.79 -7.32 -1.96
C LYS A 9 -11.26 -8.75 -1.97
N GLY A 10 -11.82 -9.59 -1.12
CA GLY A 10 -11.53 -11.01 -1.12
C GLY A 10 -12.06 -11.73 -2.37
N PRO A 11 -11.74 -13.01 -2.54
CA PRO A 11 -12.19 -13.82 -3.68
C PRO A 11 -13.72 -13.93 -3.80
N TYR A 12 -14.45 -13.71 -2.70
CA TYR A 12 -15.91 -13.70 -2.65
C TYR A 12 -16.53 -12.30 -2.77
N GLY A 13 -15.70 -11.25 -2.96
CA GLY A 13 -16.15 -9.86 -2.96
C GLY A 13 -16.30 -9.25 -1.56
N ASP A 14 -16.16 -10.06 -0.51
CA ASP A 14 -16.16 -9.58 0.87
C ASP A 14 -14.94 -8.67 1.15
N PRO A 15 -15.16 -7.48 1.73
CA PRO A 15 -14.07 -6.64 2.19
C PRO A 15 -13.30 -7.38 3.29
N ARG A 16 -11.99 -7.53 3.12
CA ARG A 16 -11.16 -8.18 4.14
C ARG A 16 -10.48 -7.12 4.99
N SER A 17 -10.97 -6.97 6.21
CA SER A 17 -10.39 -6.10 7.22
C SER A 17 -9.25 -6.78 7.96
N GLY A 18 -8.30 -5.99 8.46
CA GLY A 18 -7.14 -6.52 9.17
C GLY A 18 -6.06 -7.12 8.27
N VAL A 19 -6.11 -6.88 6.95
CA VAL A 19 -5.06 -7.31 6.02
C VAL A 19 -3.99 -6.24 5.94
N THR A 20 -2.75 -6.69 5.92
CA THR A 20 -1.60 -5.79 5.97
C THR A 20 -1.14 -5.45 4.56
N ILE A 21 -1.43 -4.23 4.12
CA ILE A 21 -0.96 -3.68 2.84
C ILE A 21 0.40 -3.03 3.09
N THR A 22 1.44 -3.57 2.45
CA THR A 22 2.79 -3.00 2.50
C THR A 22 3.15 -2.48 1.12
N LEU A 23 3.40 -1.18 1.03
CA LEU A 23 3.92 -0.51 -0.17
C LEU A 23 5.44 -0.38 -0.07
N ARG A 24 6.13 -0.84 -1.09
CA ARG A 24 7.59 -0.79 -1.18
C ARG A 24 8.01 -0.04 -2.44
N ALA A 25 8.72 1.07 -2.32
CA ALA A 25 9.21 1.79 -3.50
C ALA A 25 10.19 0.95 -4.33
N VAL A 26 9.98 0.88 -5.65
CA VAL A 26 10.76 0.07 -6.61
C VAL A 26 11.80 0.91 -7.35
N ARG A 27 11.53 2.20 -7.57
CA ARG A 27 12.43 3.07 -8.36
C ARG A 27 13.49 3.72 -7.47
N THR A 28 14.57 3.00 -7.24
CA THR A 28 15.79 3.48 -6.55
C THR A 28 16.76 4.10 -7.55
N SER A 29 16.71 5.43 -7.76
CA SER A 29 17.91 6.15 -8.21
C SER A 29 18.70 6.57 -6.96
N SER A 30 20.02 6.49 -7.05
CA SER A 30 21.06 6.31 -6.02
C SER A 30 21.02 7.21 -4.77
N THR A 31 20.15 8.20 -4.70
CA THR A 31 20.02 9.15 -3.59
C THR A 31 18.94 8.76 -2.57
N VAL A 32 18.02 7.83 -2.93
CA VAL A 32 16.91 7.42 -2.06
C VAL A 32 17.26 6.10 -1.37
N LEU A 33 18.30 6.13 -0.55
CA LEU A 33 18.72 5.02 0.32
C LEU A 33 17.77 4.82 1.54
N SER A 34 16.67 5.58 1.62
CA SER A 34 15.80 5.64 2.79
C SER A 34 14.40 5.13 2.47
N LEU A 35 14.22 3.82 2.64
CA LEU A 35 13.17 3.30 3.51
C LEU A 35 11.73 3.88 3.42
N ALA A 36 11.20 4.23 2.25
CA ALA A 36 9.77 4.53 2.10
C ALA A 36 8.95 3.23 2.08
N LYS A 37 9.02 2.45 3.17
CA LYS A 37 8.15 1.31 3.43
C LYS A 37 6.92 1.84 4.15
N SER A 38 5.87 2.11 3.39
CA SER A 38 4.59 2.55 3.96
C SER A 38 3.70 1.33 4.14
N GLN A 39 3.17 1.13 5.34
CA GLN A 39 2.29 0.02 5.66
C GLN A 39 0.96 0.56 6.15
N SER A 40 -0.13 -0.07 5.75
CA SER A 40 -1.48 0.26 6.21
C SER A 40 -2.26 -1.02 6.36
N VAL A 41 -3.14 -1.02 7.34
CA VAL A 41 -4.04 -2.13 7.60
C VAL A 41 -5.36 -1.78 6.96
N THR A 42 -5.97 -2.73 6.25
CA THR A 42 -7.30 -2.50 5.68
C THR A 42 -8.35 -2.36 6.77
N ASP A 43 -9.20 -1.34 6.63
CA ASP A 43 -10.34 -1.10 7.53
C ASP A 43 -11.43 -2.19 7.38
N ASP A 44 -12.48 -2.16 8.21
CA ASP A 44 -13.70 -3.01 8.11
C ASP A 44 -14.33 -3.08 6.71
N SER A 45 -14.06 -2.07 5.88
CA SER A 45 -14.51 -2.00 4.49
C SER A 45 -13.47 -2.46 3.45
N GLY A 46 -12.35 -3.04 3.88
CA GLY A 46 -11.23 -3.46 3.02
C GLY A 46 -10.45 -2.29 2.43
N LYS A 47 -10.77 -1.05 2.81
CA LYS A 47 -10.15 0.15 2.26
C LYS A 47 -8.77 0.35 2.86
N TYR A 48 -7.84 0.79 2.03
CA TYR A 48 -6.53 1.24 2.48
C TYR A 48 -6.21 2.57 1.80
N SER A 49 -5.49 3.43 2.52
CA SER A 49 -5.00 4.68 1.99
C SER A 49 -3.63 4.99 2.57
N LEU A 50 -2.64 5.22 1.71
CA LEU A 50 -1.28 5.55 2.12
C LEU A 50 -0.77 6.76 1.34
N PRO A 51 -0.42 7.85 2.05
CA PRO A 51 0.25 8.98 1.42
C PRO A 51 1.70 8.58 1.11
N VAL A 52 2.07 8.68 -0.16
CA VAL A 52 3.41 8.35 -0.67
C VAL A 52 3.89 9.45 -1.62
N GLU A 53 5.17 9.44 -1.97
CA GLU A 53 5.67 10.33 -3.02
C GLU A 53 5.34 9.76 -4.41
N PRO A 54 5.22 10.58 -5.47
CA PRO A 54 5.07 10.06 -6.83
C PRO A 54 6.26 9.16 -7.20
N GLY A 55 6.00 7.90 -7.54
CA GLY A 55 7.05 6.92 -7.81
C GLY A 55 6.48 5.56 -8.21
N ALA A 56 7.36 4.60 -8.52
CA ALA A 56 6.95 3.21 -8.71
C ALA A 56 7.00 2.48 -7.37
N TYR A 57 5.92 1.78 -7.03
CA TYR A 57 5.78 1.02 -5.78
C TYR A 57 5.30 -0.40 -6.08
N GLU A 58 5.83 -1.34 -5.33
CA GLU A 58 5.40 -2.73 -5.24
C GLU A 58 4.39 -2.83 -4.10
N VAL A 59 3.25 -3.46 -4.37
CA VAL A 59 2.18 -3.65 -3.40
C VAL A 59 2.24 -5.09 -2.92
N ILE A 60 2.54 -5.27 -1.64
CA ILE A 60 2.60 -6.57 -0.98
C ILE A 60 1.42 -6.65 -0.03
N ILE A 61 0.65 -7.73 -0.14
CA ILE A 61 -0.54 -7.99 0.67
C ILE A 61 -0.25 -9.25 1.47
N SER A 62 -0.30 -9.18 2.80
CA SER A 62 -0.04 -10.30 3.71
C SER A 62 -1.12 -10.49 4.76
#